data_AF-A0A2B4EJK6-F1
#
_entry.id   AF-A0A2B4EJK6-F1
#
_cell.length_a   1.000
_cell.length_b   1.000
_cell.length_c   1.000
_cell.angle_alpha   90.00
_cell.angle_beta   90.00
_cell.angle_gamma   90.00
#
_symmetry.space_group_name_H-M   'P 1'
#
loop_
_entity.id
_entity.type
_entity.pdbx_description
1 polymer ?
#
loop_
_entity_poly.entity_id
_entity_poly.type
_entity_poly.pdbx_seq_one_letter_code
_entity_poly.pdbx_strand_id
1 'polypeptide(L)' 'MTVITKLKQTIAGLKIAQACLEGFVLDTDNKQAKQLYIGAAQQTQEMFK' A
#
# COMPACT_ATOMS: atom_id res chain seq x y z
N MET A 1 -4.24 -24.57 -6.59
CA MET A 1 -4.53 -23.21 -6.08
C MET A 1 -5.87 -22.76 -6.63
N THR A 2 -6.88 -22.58 -5.78
CA THR A 2 -8.16 -21.99 -6.22
C THR A 2 -7.97 -20.48 -6.41
N VAL A 3 -8.86 -19.85 -7.18
CA VAL A 3 -8.87 -18.39 -7.39
C VAL A 3 -8.87 -17.64 -6.04
N ILE A 4 -9.49 -18.21 -5.02
CA ILE A 4 -9.47 -17.72 -3.64
C ILE A 4 -8.04 -17.64 -3.06
N THR A 5 -7.18 -18.63 -3.33
CA THR A 5 -5.79 -18.59 -2.86
C THR A 5 -5.02 -17.46 -3.53
N LYS A 6 -5.23 -17.24 -4.84
CA LYS A 6 -4.63 -16.12 -5.57
C LYS A 6 -5.13 -14.78 -5.03
N LEU A 7 -6.43 -14.66 -4.79
CA LEU A 7 -7.04 -13.45 -4.22
C LEU A 7 -6.44 -13.11 -2.84
N LYS A 8 -6.28 -14.10 -1.95
CA LYS A 8 -5.64 -13.90 -0.64
C LYS A 8 -4.18 -13.44 -0.76
N GLN A 9 -3.42 -14.01 -1.69
CA GLN A 9 -2.04 -13.56 -1.95
C GLN A 9 -2.00 -12.13 -2.51
N THR A 10 -2.89 -11.79 -3.43
CA THR A 10 -2.98 -10.43 -3.98
C THR A 10 -3.35 -9.41 -2.91
N ILE A 11 -4.31 -9.73 -2.03
CA ILE A 11 -4.69 -8.89 -0.89
C ILE A 11 -3.51 -8.72 0.07
N ALA A 12 -2.78 -9.78 0.38
CA ALA A 12 -1.57 -9.70 1.19
C ALA A 12 -0.48 -8.84 0.53
N GLY A 13 -0.29 -8.98 -0.78
CA GLY A 13 0.65 -8.17 -1.57
C GLY A 13 0.30 -6.68 -1.55
N LEU A 14 -0.97 -6.32 -1.72
CA LEU A 14 -1.41 -4.93 -1.60
C LEU A 14 -1.20 -4.37 -0.18
N LYS A 15 -1.45 -5.16 0.87
CA LYS A 15 -1.17 -4.72 2.26
C LYS A 15 0.31 -4.46 2.50
N ILE A 16 1.17 -5.32 1.95
CA ILE A 16 2.62 -5.09 2.00
C ILE A 16 2.98 -3.82 1.22
N ALA A 17 2.38 -3.60 0.04
CA ALA A 17 2.60 -2.39 -0.74
C ALA A 17 2.18 -1.11 0.01
N GLN A 18 1.06 -1.13 0.74
CA GLN A 18 0.63 -0.03 1.62
C GLN A 18 1.69 0.25 2.69
N ALA A 19 2.17 -0.77 3.39
CA ALA A 19 3.21 -0.61 4.41
C ALA A 19 4.53 -0.08 3.82
N CYS A 20 4.90 -0.52 2.60
CA CYS A 20 6.06 0.02 1.89
C CYS A 20 5.89 1.51 1.57
N LEU A 21 4.69 1.95 1.16
CA LEU A 21 4.40 3.36 0.90
C LEU A 21 4.57 4.20 2.17
N GLU A 22 4.10 3.72 3.32
CA GLU A 22 4.34 4.37 4.61
C GLU A 22 5.82 4.41 4.98
N GLY A 23 6.58 3.34 4.68
CA GLY A 23 8.03 3.33 4.81
C GLY A 23 8.72 4.37 3.93
N PHE A 24 8.31 4.52 2.67
CA PHE A 24 8.86 5.54 1.75
C PHE A 24 8.56 6.96 2.21
N VAL A 25 7.45 7.20 2.91
CA VAL A 25 7.17 8.51 3.53
C VAL A 25 8.21 8.84 4.61
N LEU A 26 8.66 7.84 5.36
CA LEU A 26 9.68 8.01 6.40
C LEU A 26 11.08 8.22 5.78
N ASP A 27 11.40 7.46 4.73
CA ASP A 27 12.71 7.50 4.06
C ASP A 27 12.88 8.71 3.12
N THR A 28 11.78 9.26 2.58
CA THR A 28 11.84 10.37 1.64
C THR A 28 11.87 11.73 2.34
N ASP A 29 12.81 12.61 1.98
CA ASP A 29 12.83 14.02 2.43
C ASP A 29 11.92 14.93 1.59
N ASN A 30 11.47 14.45 0.43
CA ASN A 30 10.67 15.25 -0.50
C ASN A 30 9.21 15.35 -0.01
N LYS A 31 8.81 16.55 0.42
CA LYS A 31 7.44 16.84 0.91
C LYS A 31 6.33 16.48 -0.10
N GLN A 32 6.58 16.68 -1.39
CA GLN A 32 5.62 16.33 -2.44
C GLN A 32 5.50 14.79 -2.59
N ALA A 33 6.62 14.08 -2.51
CA ALA A 33 6.63 12.62 -2.54
C ALA A 33 5.93 12.02 -1.31
N LYS A 34 6.16 12.58 -0.11
CA LYS A 34 5.43 12.18 1.10
C LYS A 34 3.92 12.27 0.91
N GLN A 35 3.41 13.39 0.39
CA GLN A 35 1.97 13.56 0.13
C GLN A 35 1.43 12.54 -0.88
N LEU A 36 2.19 12.25 -1.95
CA LEU A 36 1.84 11.22 -2.92
C LEU A 36 1.76 9.82 -2.28
N TYR A 37 2.75 9.44 -1.48
CA TYR A 37 2.79 8.12 -0.84
C TYR A 37 1.73 7.98 0.26
N ILE A 38 1.46 9.03 1.04
CA ILE A 38 0.36 9.07 2.02
C ILE A 38 -0.99 8.90 1.30
N GLY A 39 -1.22 9.65 0.22
CA GLY A 39 -2.45 9.54 -0.57
C GLY A 39 -2.64 8.15 -1.18
N ALA A 40 -1.57 7.55 -1.71
CA ALA A 40 -1.60 6.19 -2.25
C ALA A 40 -1.85 5.14 -1.17
N ALA A 41 -1.24 5.28 0.02
CA ALA A 41 -1.49 4.42 1.17
C ALA A 41 -2.94 4.53 1.65
N GLN A 42 -3.50 5.74 1.73
CA GLN A 42 -4.90 5.96 2.10
C GLN A 42 -5.87 5.35 1.09
N GLN A 43 -5.68 5.57 -0.22
CA GLN A 43 -6.51 4.92 -1.24
C GLN A 43 -6.47 3.39 -1.13
N THR A 44 -5.28 2.84 -0.91
CA THR A 44 -5.11 1.39 -0.74
C THR A 44 -5.84 0.90 0.51
N GLN A 45 -5.78 1.64 1.61
CA GLN A 45 -6.48 1.31 2.85
C GLN A 45 -8.01 1.38 2.69
N GLU A 46 -8.53 2.34 1.93
CA GLU A 46 -9.96 2.42 1.62
C GLU A 46 -10.46 1.23 0.78
N MET A 47 -9.61 0.66 -0.09
CA MET A 47 -9.97 -0.57 -0.82
C MET A 47 -10.13 -1.80 0.08
N PHE A 48 -9.61 -1.75 1.32
CA PHE A 48 -9.67 -2.84 2.29
C PHE A 48 -10.68 -2.63 3.42
N LYS A 49 -11.33 -1.46 3.46
CA LYS A 49 -12.28 -1.07 4.50
C LYS A 49 -13.68 -1.52 4.15
#